data_AF-A0A7S1GT36-F1
#
_entry.id   AF-A0A7S1GT36-F1
#
_cell.length_a   1.000
_cell.length_b   1.000
_cell.length_c   1.000
_cell.angle_alpha   90.00
_cell.angle_beta   90.00
_cell.angle_gamma   90.00
#
_symmetry.space_group_name_H-M   'P 1'
#
loop_
_entity.id
_entity.type
_entity.pdbx_description
1 polymer ?
#
loop_
_entity_poly.entity_id
_entity_poly.type
_entity_poly.pdbx_seq_one_letter_code
_entity_poly.pdbx_strand_id
1 'polypeptide(L)'
;WDWCVHVGFHGLLFDWGFSRFVAFHLKPKSVLEFGCGIGLYVDYLTRYEEANMTHAIGIEPNPMSAAGIFGRKHPRAKIAPIGMAMNVAEQPDNILDAFGTFDVVYTLEVMEHIPPQFHDKIATFLARRTRKYLLFSAAQKGQHGRGHIPESSHTPDEWIKIFQSKGLFYLPGLSEKLKAAAYAIWSHRENVFMMGTSIELDSDAPVDKRVHWNRKQVAHRVLFPVLQKGSELVAKTQNCDDFPVNTDSEPYDMRQVM
;
A
#
# COMPACT_ATOMS: atom_id res chain seq x y z
N TRP A 1 2.00 15.66 -0.47
CA TRP A 1 3.30 15.99 -1.09
C TRP A 1 3.30 15.51 -2.54
N ASP A 2 4.22 15.99 -3.38
CA ASP A 2 4.41 15.45 -4.72
C ASP A 2 5.34 14.23 -4.75
N TRP A 3 5.59 13.67 -5.94
CA TRP A 3 6.44 12.50 -6.12
C TRP A 3 7.92 12.73 -5.75
N CYS A 4 8.46 13.93 -5.95
CA CYS A 4 9.85 14.26 -5.61
C CYS A 4 10.01 14.22 -4.08
N VAL A 5 9.11 14.89 -3.37
CA VAL A 5 9.10 14.93 -1.91
C VAL A 5 8.89 13.53 -1.33
N HIS A 6 7.98 12.72 -1.92
CA HIS A 6 7.79 11.33 -1.51
C HIS A 6 9.10 10.54 -1.60
N VAL A 7 9.75 10.51 -2.78
CA VAL A 7 10.98 9.72 -2.97
C VAL A 7 12.15 10.28 -2.16
N GLY A 8 12.25 11.60 -1.99
CA GLY A 8 13.31 12.24 -1.22
C GLY A 8 13.26 11.91 0.28
N PHE A 9 12.07 11.88 0.89
CA PHE A 9 11.94 11.59 2.33
C PHE A 9 11.74 10.12 2.64
N HIS A 10 11.04 9.40 1.77
CA HIS A 10 10.56 8.06 2.04
C HIS A 10 11.28 6.99 1.19
N GLY A 11 12.04 7.40 0.18
CA GLY A 11 12.64 6.47 -0.76
C GLY A 11 11.56 5.73 -1.55
N LEU A 12 11.68 4.40 -1.59
CA LEU A 12 10.72 3.55 -2.31
C LEU A 12 9.58 3.01 -1.42
N LEU A 13 9.73 3.02 -0.09
CA LEU A 13 8.80 2.38 0.89
C LEU A 13 8.12 1.10 0.39
N PHE A 14 8.92 0.15 -0.09
CA PHE A 14 8.41 -1.06 -0.71
C PHE A 14 8.81 -2.32 0.06
N ASP A 15 7.83 -3.03 0.62
CA ASP A 15 8.04 -4.31 1.29
C ASP A 15 7.80 -5.49 0.32
N TRP A 16 8.84 -6.28 0.12
CA TRP A 16 8.81 -7.41 -0.81
C TRP A 16 7.93 -8.55 -0.34
N GLY A 17 8.00 -8.90 0.94
CA GLY A 17 7.22 -10.03 1.44
C GLY A 17 5.75 -9.68 1.53
N PHE A 18 5.45 -8.43 1.89
CA PHE A 18 4.13 -7.85 1.76
C PHE A 18 3.57 -8.01 0.34
N SER A 19 4.30 -7.51 -0.65
CA SER A 19 3.85 -7.51 -2.04
C SER A 19 3.64 -8.93 -2.55
N ARG A 20 4.55 -9.84 -2.17
CA ARG A 20 4.44 -11.27 -2.49
C ARG A 20 3.28 -11.95 -1.78
N PHE A 21 2.99 -11.58 -0.54
CA PHE A 21 1.84 -12.08 0.20
C PHE A 21 0.55 -11.73 -0.55
N VAL A 22 0.40 -10.47 -0.93
CA VAL A 22 -0.76 -10.05 -1.73
C VAL A 22 -0.80 -10.79 -3.08
N ALA A 23 0.32 -10.84 -3.82
CA ALA A 23 0.36 -11.46 -5.14
C ALA A 23 0.13 -12.99 -5.13
N PHE A 24 0.76 -13.70 -4.21
CA PHE A 24 0.82 -15.17 -4.24
C PHE A 24 -0.10 -15.85 -3.22
N HIS A 25 -0.45 -15.19 -2.13
CA HIS A 25 -1.38 -15.76 -1.15
C HIS A 25 -2.80 -15.29 -1.42
N LEU A 26 -3.03 -13.97 -1.53
CA LEU A 26 -4.37 -13.42 -1.75
C LEU A 26 -4.82 -13.51 -3.22
N LYS A 27 -3.88 -13.47 -4.17
CA LYS A 27 -4.10 -13.62 -5.63
C LYS A 27 -5.26 -12.75 -6.15
N PRO A 28 -5.27 -11.42 -5.87
CA PRO A 28 -6.38 -10.55 -6.27
C PRO A 28 -6.43 -10.36 -7.79
N LYS A 29 -7.65 -10.22 -8.33
CA LYS A 29 -7.89 -9.77 -9.71
C LYS A 29 -8.14 -8.27 -9.81
N SER A 30 -8.34 -7.60 -8.68
CA SER A 30 -8.63 -6.17 -8.60
C SER A 30 -8.08 -5.61 -7.30
N VAL A 31 -7.37 -4.48 -7.38
CA VAL A 31 -6.75 -3.82 -6.23
C VAL A 31 -7.01 -2.32 -6.22
N LEU A 32 -7.25 -1.79 -5.02
CA LEU A 32 -7.27 -0.37 -4.72
C LEU A 32 -6.28 -0.08 -3.59
N GLU A 33 -5.34 0.83 -3.83
CA GLU A 33 -4.38 1.32 -2.84
C GLU A 33 -4.72 2.78 -2.50
N PHE A 34 -5.08 3.05 -1.25
CA PHE A 34 -5.32 4.40 -0.74
C PHE A 34 -4.04 4.93 -0.08
N GLY A 35 -3.59 6.13 -0.49
CA GLY A 35 -2.27 6.65 -0.12
C GLY A 35 -1.13 5.93 -0.84
N CYS A 36 -1.30 5.66 -2.14
CA CYS A 36 -0.38 4.80 -2.91
C CYS A 36 1.02 5.36 -3.15
N GLY A 37 1.28 6.62 -2.77
CA GLY A 37 2.53 7.30 -3.08
C GLY A 37 2.84 7.25 -4.58
N ILE A 38 4.04 6.79 -4.93
CA ILE A 38 4.45 6.61 -6.34
C ILE A 38 3.85 5.36 -7.02
N GLY A 39 3.08 4.52 -6.31
CA GLY A 39 2.33 3.41 -6.88
C GLY A 39 3.11 2.11 -7.11
N LEU A 40 4.18 1.86 -6.35
CA LEU A 40 5.00 0.67 -6.55
C LEU A 40 4.26 -0.64 -6.24
N TYR A 41 3.39 -0.68 -5.23
CA TYR A 41 2.62 -1.88 -4.90
C TYR A 41 1.60 -2.23 -5.99
N VAL A 42 0.79 -1.27 -6.43
CA VAL A 42 -0.14 -1.49 -7.56
C VAL A 42 0.58 -1.87 -8.84
N ASP A 43 1.70 -1.20 -9.18
CA ASP A 43 2.51 -1.53 -10.34
C ASP A 43 3.08 -2.95 -10.26
N TYR A 44 3.65 -3.33 -9.11
CA TYR A 44 4.15 -4.68 -8.87
C TYR A 44 3.07 -5.72 -9.16
N LEU A 45 1.86 -5.52 -8.64
CA LEU A 45 0.75 -6.47 -8.81
C LEU A 45 0.27 -6.59 -10.28
N THR A 46 0.42 -5.53 -11.10
CA THR A 46 0.08 -5.62 -12.54
C THR A 46 1.01 -6.51 -13.35
N ARG A 47 2.23 -6.74 -12.84
CA ARG A 47 3.30 -7.51 -13.50
C ARG A 47 3.23 -9.02 -13.19
N TYR A 48 2.30 -9.43 -12.33
CA TYR A 48 2.06 -10.84 -12.03
C TYR A 48 1.11 -11.46 -13.04
N GLU A 49 1.66 -12.25 -13.97
CA GLU A 49 0.89 -12.91 -15.03
C GLU A 49 -0.23 -13.82 -14.47
N GLU A 50 0.05 -14.51 -13.37
CA GLU A 50 -0.88 -15.41 -12.69
C GLU A 50 -2.06 -14.68 -12.02
N ALA A 51 -1.89 -13.42 -11.65
CA ALA A 51 -2.90 -12.68 -10.89
C ALA A 51 -4.17 -12.38 -11.71
N ASN A 52 -4.14 -12.56 -13.04
CA ASN A 52 -5.24 -12.20 -13.95
C ASN A 52 -5.82 -10.83 -13.59
N MET A 53 -4.93 -9.88 -13.29
CA MET A 53 -5.28 -8.56 -12.81
C MET A 53 -6.10 -7.82 -13.87
N THR A 54 -7.24 -7.31 -13.45
CA THR A 54 -8.19 -6.54 -14.28
C THR A 54 -8.09 -5.06 -13.99
N HIS A 55 -7.87 -4.67 -12.72
CA HIS A 55 -7.80 -3.28 -12.28
C HIS A 55 -6.80 -3.14 -11.14
N ALA A 56 -5.90 -2.17 -11.23
CA ALA A 56 -5.01 -1.79 -10.15
C ALA A 56 -5.00 -0.26 -10.07
N ILE A 57 -5.60 0.29 -9.01
CA ILE A 57 -5.81 1.72 -8.84
C ILE A 57 -5.08 2.19 -7.60
N GLY A 58 -4.25 3.21 -7.73
CA GLY A 58 -3.67 3.96 -6.63
C GLY A 58 -4.33 5.32 -6.50
N ILE A 59 -4.74 5.68 -5.28
CA ILE A 59 -5.25 7.02 -4.94
C ILE A 59 -4.20 7.75 -4.12
N GLU A 60 -3.95 9.00 -4.48
CA GLU A 60 -3.16 9.95 -3.70
C GLU A 60 -3.81 11.33 -3.88
N PRO A 61 -3.92 12.21 -2.87
CA PRO A 61 -4.38 13.57 -3.08
C PRO A 61 -3.58 14.34 -4.14
N ASN A 62 -2.30 14.03 -4.34
CA ASN A 62 -1.45 14.73 -5.31
C ASN A 62 -1.24 13.91 -6.59
N PRO A 63 -0.98 14.58 -7.74
CA PRO A 63 -0.67 13.88 -8.98
C PRO A 63 0.73 13.24 -8.93
N MET A 64 0.76 11.92 -8.85
CA MET A 64 2.00 11.12 -8.78
C MET A 64 2.47 10.61 -10.16
N SER A 65 1.81 11.05 -11.25
CA SER A 65 2.06 10.58 -12.62
C SER A 65 3.46 10.91 -13.14
N ALA A 66 4.11 11.96 -12.62
CA ALA A 66 5.47 12.35 -13.00
C ALA A 66 6.54 11.31 -12.60
N ALA A 67 6.25 10.42 -11.64
CA ALA A 67 7.06 9.23 -11.38
C ALA A 67 7.10 8.27 -12.61
N GLY A 68 6.12 8.36 -13.50
CA GLY A 68 6.03 7.55 -14.72
C GLY A 68 5.77 6.06 -14.43
N ILE A 69 5.12 5.77 -13.31
CA ILE A 69 4.57 4.46 -12.95
C ILE A 69 3.16 4.33 -13.55
N PHE A 70 2.30 5.29 -13.22
CA PHE A 70 0.92 5.30 -13.67
C PHE A 70 0.76 5.57 -15.16
N GLY A 71 -0.26 4.96 -15.76
CA GLY A 71 -0.63 5.19 -17.17
C GLY A 71 0.32 4.57 -18.20
N ARG A 72 1.37 3.85 -17.78
CA ARG A 72 2.28 3.12 -18.68
C ARG A 72 2.22 1.62 -18.39
N LYS A 73 1.89 0.85 -19.41
CA LYS A 73 1.90 -0.62 -19.31
C LYS A 73 3.34 -1.12 -19.41
N HIS A 74 3.83 -1.75 -18.35
CA HIS A 74 5.09 -2.46 -18.39
C HIS A 74 5.01 -3.64 -19.39
N PRO A 75 6.08 -3.99 -20.15
CA PRO A 75 6.03 -5.07 -21.15
C PRO A 75 5.57 -6.44 -20.62
N ARG A 76 5.81 -6.70 -19.33
CA ARG A 76 5.37 -7.92 -18.62
C ARG A 76 4.03 -7.78 -17.89
N ALA A 77 3.35 -6.64 -18.00
CA ALA A 77 2.08 -6.39 -17.36
C ALA A 77 0.92 -6.55 -18.36
N LYS A 78 -0.19 -7.12 -17.89
CA LYS A 78 -1.43 -7.22 -18.69
C LYS A 78 -2.15 -5.87 -18.80
N ILE A 79 -2.07 -5.07 -17.74
CA ILE A 79 -2.68 -3.75 -17.62
C ILE A 79 -1.65 -2.74 -17.12
N ALA A 80 -1.91 -1.44 -17.33
CA ALA A 80 -1.18 -0.38 -16.64
C ALA A 80 -1.86 -0.08 -15.28
N PRO A 81 -1.11 0.21 -14.22
CA PRO A 81 -1.71 0.77 -13.01
C PRO A 81 -2.27 2.16 -13.30
N ILE A 82 -3.41 2.47 -12.68
CA ILE A 82 -4.11 3.75 -12.79
C ILE A 82 -3.81 4.55 -11.52
N GLY A 83 -3.31 5.77 -11.68
CA GLY A 83 -3.11 6.71 -10.57
C GLY A 83 -4.19 7.77 -10.60
N MET A 84 -4.87 7.98 -9.48
CA MET A 84 -5.90 9.00 -9.33
C MET A 84 -5.45 10.05 -8.31
N ALA A 85 -5.27 11.28 -8.80
CA ALA A 85 -5.07 12.45 -7.95
C ALA A 85 -6.42 12.86 -7.35
N MET A 86 -6.71 12.39 -6.14
CA MET A 86 -8.02 12.57 -5.51
C MET A 86 -7.90 12.63 -3.99
N ASN A 87 -8.36 13.74 -3.40
CA ASN A 87 -8.57 13.84 -1.97
C ASN A 87 -9.94 13.26 -1.59
N VAL A 88 -9.97 12.01 -1.11
CA VAL A 88 -11.19 11.30 -0.70
C VAL A 88 -12.00 12.07 0.35
N ALA A 89 -11.32 12.76 1.27
CA ALA A 89 -12.00 13.54 2.32
C ALA A 89 -12.90 14.64 1.75
N GLU A 90 -12.52 15.21 0.61
CA GLU A 90 -13.19 16.35 -0.03
C GLU A 90 -14.15 15.93 -1.14
N GLN A 91 -14.16 14.67 -1.57
CA GLN A 91 -15.07 14.23 -2.62
C GLN A 91 -16.50 14.04 -2.10
N PRO A 92 -17.54 14.37 -2.89
CA PRO A 92 -18.92 14.06 -2.55
C PRO A 92 -19.20 12.55 -2.70
N ASP A 93 -20.18 12.04 -1.96
CA ASP A 93 -20.46 10.60 -1.88
C ASP A 93 -20.80 9.96 -3.22
N ASN A 94 -21.45 10.69 -4.14
CA ASN A 94 -21.76 10.19 -5.47
C ASN A 94 -20.50 9.91 -6.33
N ILE A 95 -19.42 10.68 -6.13
CA ILE A 95 -18.14 10.43 -6.79
C ILE A 95 -17.45 9.22 -6.17
N LEU A 96 -17.48 9.11 -4.83
CA LEU A 96 -16.92 7.96 -4.12
C LEU A 96 -17.67 6.66 -4.41
N ASP A 97 -18.99 6.74 -4.62
CA ASP A 97 -19.84 5.59 -4.92
C ASP A 97 -19.72 5.10 -6.35
N ALA A 98 -19.20 5.92 -7.26
CA ALA A 98 -18.87 5.52 -8.63
C ALA A 98 -17.71 4.51 -8.69
N PHE A 99 -16.91 4.38 -7.62
CA PHE A 99 -15.89 3.34 -7.56
C PHE A 99 -16.54 1.95 -7.48
N GLY A 100 -15.99 0.96 -8.17
CA GLY A 100 -16.36 -0.44 -7.94
C GLY A 100 -15.84 -0.98 -6.61
N THR A 101 -16.01 -2.27 -6.37
CA THR A 101 -15.35 -2.99 -5.27
C THR A 101 -14.16 -3.80 -5.78
N PHE A 102 -13.17 -4.03 -4.92
CA PHE A 102 -11.88 -4.63 -5.26
C PHE A 102 -11.65 -5.88 -4.40
N ASP A 103 -11.00 -6.92 -4.96
CA ASP A 103 -10.62 -8.12 -4.19
C ASP A 103 -9.83 -7.71 -2.94
N VAL A 104 -8.88 -6.79 -3.11
CA VAL A 104 -8.07 -6.27 -2.02
C VAL A 104 -8.09 -4.74 -2.08
N VAL A 105 -8.46 -4.12 -0.97
CA VAL A 105 -8.21 -2.71 -0.70
C VAL A 105 -7.07 -2.66 0.31
N TYR A 106 -6.12 -1.74 0.16
CA TYR A 106 -5.12 -1.54 1.21
C TYR A 106 -4.71 -0.08 1.39
N THR A 107 -4.34 0.23 2.63
CA THR A 107 -3.83 1.53 3.08
C THR A 107 -2.73 1.26 4.10
N LEU A 108 -1.55 1.85 3.90
CA LEU A 108 -0.37 1.59 4.71
C LEU A 108 0.23 2.90 5.19
N GLU A 109 0.23 3.11 6.51
CA GLU A 109 0.80 4.32 7.15
C GLU A 109 0.26 5.63 6.50
N VAL A 110 -1.07 5.72 6.37
CA VAL A 110 -1.76 6.89 5.77
C VAL A 110 -2.65 7.61 6.77
N MET A 111 -3.37 6.87 7.62
CA MET A 111 -4.45 7.43 8.44
C MET A 111 -3.94 8.35 9.56
N GLU A 112 -2.68 8.19 9.98
CA GLU A 112 -1.98 9.08 10.91
C GLU A 112 -1.73 10.48 10.35
N HIS A 113 -1.81 10.66 9.03
CA HIS A 113 -1.68 11.95 8.35
C HIS A 113 -3.04 12.62 8.09
N ILE A 114 -4.13 11.91 8.38
CA ILE A 114 -5.49 12.34 8.09
C ILE A 114 -6.11 12.89 9.36
N PRO A 115 -6.60 14.15 9.38
CA PRO A 115 -7.29 14.69 10.54
C PRO A 115 -8.47 13.81 11.01
N PRO A 116 -8.67 13.64 12.33
CA PRO A 116 -9.64 12.68 12.87
C PRO A 116 -11.07 12.84 12.37
N GLN A 117 -11.49 14.08 12.04
CA GLN A 117 -12.83 14.34 11.49
C GLN A 117 -13.10 13.64 10.15
N PHE A 118 -12.06 13.22 9.42
CA PHE A 118 -12.20 12.51 8.16
C PHE A 118 -12.02 10.98 8.28
N HIS A 119 -11.64 10.48 9.46
CA HIS A 119 -11.41 9.05 9.68
C HIS A 119 -12.65 8.21 9.37
N ASP A 120 -13.81 8.63 9.85
CA ASP A 120 -15.05 7.89 9.62
C ASP A 120 -15.42 7.80 8.14
N LYS A 121 -15.32 8.92 7.41
CA LYS A 121 -15.59 8.99 5.97
C LYS A 121 -14.63 8.11 5.18
N ILE A 122 -13.33 8.20 5.47
CA ILE A 122 -12.31 7.43 4.75
C ILE A 122 -12.40 5.94 5.09
N ALA A 123 -12.56 5.58 6.36
CA ALA A 123 -12.76 4.19 6.75
C ALA A 123 -14.05 3.60 6.13
N THR A 124 -15.12 4.41 5.98
CA THR A 124 -16.34 4.02 5.25
C THR A 124 -16.06 3.80 3.77
N PHE A 125 -15.31 4.70 3.13
CA PHE A 125 -14.88 4.53 1.75
C PHE A 125 -14.11 3.22 1.56
N LEU A 126 -13.07 2.99 2.36
CA LEU A 126 -12.24 1.78 2.31
C LEU A 126 -13.08 0.52 2.49
N ALA A 127 -13.91 0.46 3.54
CA ALA A 127 -14.75 -0.69 3.82
C ALA A 127 -15.76 -0.97 2.69
N ARG A 128 -16.41 0.06 2.15
CA ARG A 128 -17.38 -0.10 1.04
C ARG A 128 -16.72 -0.55 -0.26
N ARG A 129 -15.42 -0.29 -0.46
CA ARG A 129 -14.67 -0.75 -1.63
C ARG A 129 -14.05 -2.13 -1.45
N THR A 130 -14.03 -2.67 -0.24
CA THR A 130 -13.51 -4.00 0.04
C THR A 130 -14.51 -5.08 -0.37
N ARG A 131 -14.12 -5.92 -1.35
CA ARG A 131 -14.92 -7.10 -1.74
C ARG A 131 -14.51 -8.37 -1.00
N LYS A 132 -13.21 -8.56 -0.74
CA LYS A 132 -12.73 -9.70 0.06
C LYS A 132 -11.88 -9.21 1.22
N TYR A 133 -10.80 -8.51 0.94
CA TYR A 133 -9.79 -8.17 1.94
C TYR A 133 -9.57 -6.65 2.03
N LEU A 134 -9.50 -6.15 3.25
CA LEU A 134 -8.88 -4.87 3.56
C LEU A 134 -7.59 -5.16 4.31
N LEU A 135 -6.48 -4.68 3.78
CA LEU A 135 -5.21 -4.69 4.48
C LEU A 135 -4.94 -3.28 5.00
N PHE A 136 -4.71 -3.15 6.29
CA PHE A 136 -4.56 -1.85 6.93
C PHE A 136 -3.28 -1.78 7.77
N SER A 137 -2.60 -0.63 7.73
CA SER A 137 -1.70 -0.17 8.78
C SER A 137 -1.83 1.35 8.97
N ALA A 138 -1.51 1.80 10.18
CA ALA A 138 -1.36 3.21 10.53
C ALA A 138 -0.45 3.31 11.76
N ALA A 139 0.22 4.45 11.92
CA ALA A 139 1.06 4.70 13.08
C ALA A 139 0.30 4.55 14.41
N GLN A 140 0.90 3.81 15.35
CA GLN A 140 0.38 3.66 16.71
C GLN A 140 0.56 4.93 17.55
N LYS A 141 -0.18 5.01 18.66
CA LYS A 141 0.01 6.08 19.66
C LYS A 141 1.47 6.13 20.11
N GLY A 142 2.09 7.30 19.94
CA GLY A 142 3.51 7.52 20.26
C GLY A 142 4.50 7.16 19.16
N GLN A 143 4.05 6.60 18.03
CA GLN A 143 4.92 6.42 16.86
C GLN A 143 5.09 7.76 16.14
N HIS A 144 6.31 8.27 16.16
CA HIS A 144 6.67 9.51 15.48
C HIS A 144 6.97 9.27 13.99
N GLY A 145 6.73 10.30 13.19
CA GLY A 145 7.03 10.31 11.76
C GLY A 145 6.62 11.63 11.13
N ARG A 146 7.17 11.94 9.96
CA ARG A 146 6.92 13.21 9.28
C ARG A 146 5.45 13.34 8.92
N GLY A 147 4.81 14.42 9.38
CA GLY A 147 3.40 14.69 9.08
C GLY A 147 2.40 13.85 9.88
N HIS A 148 2.84 13.11 10.91
CA HIS A 148 1.92 12.44 11.83
C HIS A 148 1.13 13.49 12.61
N ILE A 149 -0.16 13.26 12.76
CA ILE A 149 -1.06 14.05 13.61
C ILE A 149 -1.28 13.24 14.90
N PRO A 150 -0.86 13.72 16.08
CA PRO A 150 -0.94 12.95 17.32
C PRO A 150 -2.35 12.41 17.63
N GLU A 151 -3.39 13.18 17.35
CA GLU A 151 -4.79 12.82 17.57
C GLU A 151 -5.30 11.77 16.56
N SER A 152 -4.51 11.49 15.52
CA SER A 152 -4.85 10.53 14.46
C SER A 152 -4.17 9.16 14.65
N SER A 153 -3.31 9.03 15.65
CA SER A 153 -2.67 7.78 16.01
C SER A 153 -3.59 6.95 16.91
N HIS A 154 -4.00 5.79 16.42
CA HIS A 154 -4.84 4.83 17.15
C HIS A 154 -4.13 3.49 17.29
N THR A 155 -4.51 2.68 18.27
CA THR A 155 -4.02 1.30 18.38
C THR A 155 -4.63 0.41 17.28
N PRO A 156 -4.02 -0.75 16.97
CA PRO A 156 -4.62 -1.69 16.03
C PRO A 156 -6.05 -2.10 16.42
N ASP A 157 -6.31 -2.33 17.70
CA ASP A 157 -7.64 -2.69 18.21
C ASP A 157 -8.69 -1.59 17.99
N GLU A 158 -8.30 -0.32 18.11
CA GLU A 158 -9.18 0.82 17.83
C GLU A 158 -9.56 0.86 16.35
N TRP A 159 -8.59 0.69 15.44
CA TRP A 159 -8.87 0.61 14.01
C TRP A 159 -9.69 -0.61 13.61
N ILE A 160 -9.40 -1.78 14.21
CA ILE A 160 -10.17 -3.01 14.00
C ILE A 160 -11.65 -2.77 14.36
N LYS A 161 -11.93 -2.15 15.52
CA LYS A 161 -13.30 -1.81 15.93
C LYS A 161 -13.98 -0.84 14.95
N ILE A 162 -13.25 0.14 14.43
CA ILE A 162 -13.77 1.07 13.42
C ILE A 162 -14.21 0.28 12.17
N PHE A 163 -13.37 -0.62 11.65
CA PHE A 163 -13.74 -1.41 10.46
C PHE A 163 -14.82 -2.46 10.74
N GLN A 164 -14.86 -3.03 11.95
CA GLN A 164 -15.94 -3.93 12.38
C GLN A 164 -17.29 -3.23 12.41
N SER A 165 -17.36 -2.00 12.91
CA SER A 165 -18.58 -1.19 12.86
C SER A 165 -19.05 -0.88 11.42
N LYS A 166 -18.18 -1.09 10.42
CA LYS A 166 -18.44 -0.91 8.99
C LYS A 166 -18.67 -2.23 8.25
N GLY A 167 -18.89 -3.33 8.97
CA GLY A 167 -19.27 -4.62 8.42
C GLY A 167 -18.11 -5.51 7.96
N LEU A 168 -16.87 -5.19 8.34
CA LEU A 168 -15.73 -6.08 8.10
C LEU A 168 -15.41 -6.95 9.32
N PHE A 169 -14.81 -8.10 9.09
CA PHE A 169 -14.36 -9.05 10.10
C PHE A 169 -12.85 -8.97 10.24
N TYR A 170 -12.34 -8.96 11.47
CA TYR A 170 -10.91 -9.12 11.72
C TYR A 170 -10.49 -10.55 11.37
N LEU A 171 -9.40 -10.69 10.62
CA LEU A 171 -8.86 -11.97 10.16
C LEU A 171 -7.52 -12.23 10.89
N PRO A 172 -7.54 -12.71 12.14
CA PRO A 172 -6.32 -12.91 12.93
C PRO A 172 -5.30 -13.83 12.26
N GLY A 173 -5.72 -14.95 11.66
CA GLY A 173 -4.82 -15.91 11.03
C GLY A 173 -4.06 -15.30 9.84
N LEU A 174 -4.75 -14.58 8.98
CA LEU A 174 -4.15 -13.83 7.86
C LEU A 174 -3.31 -12.65 8.34
N SER A 175 -3.69 -11.99 9.44
CA SER A 175 -2.89 -10.91 10.03
C SER A 175 -1.53 -11.40 10.50
N GLU A 176 -1.49 -12.54 11.20
CA GLU A 176 -0.23 -13.16 11.64
C GLU A 176 0.63 -13.63 10.45
N LYS A 177 0.01 -14.23 9.44
CA LYS A 177 0.70 -14.64 8.20
C LYS A 177 1.28 -13.44 7.45
N LEU A 178 0.55 -12.32 7.40
CA LEU A 178 1.00 -11.09 6.78
C LEU A 178 2.19 -10.47 7.52
N LYS A 179 2.10 -10.36 8.86
CA LYS A 179 3.22 -9.88 9.70
C LYS A 179 4.46 -10.72 9.53
N ALA A 180 4.31 -12.05 9.50
CA ALA A 180 5.42 -12.98 9.26
C ALA A 180 6.02 -12.85 7.84
N ALA A 181 5.24 -12.39 6.87
CA ALA A 181 5.74 -12.12 5.52
C ALA A 181 6.48 -10.78 5.43
N ALA A 182 6.16 -9.77 6.24
CA ALA A 182 6.75 -8.43 6.17
C ALA A 182 8.28 -8.46 6.46
N TYR A 183 9.07 -8.05 5.47
CA TYR A 183 10.54 -8.15 5.52
C TYR A 183 11.23 -6.91 6.09
N ALA A 184 10.73 -5.70 5.82
CA ALA A 184 11.63 -4.55 5.72
C ALA A 184 11.24 -3.30 6.54
N ILE A 185 9.99 -3.19 7.00
CA ILE A 185 9.51 -1.97 7.68
C ILE A 185 9.05 -2.35 9.09
N TRP A 186 9.76 -1.86 10.10
CA TRP A 186 9.58 -2.26 11.50
C TRP A 186 8.14 -2.01 11.99
N SER A 187 7.53 -0.88 11.59
CA SER A 187 6.13 -0.57 11.92
C SER A 187 5.13 -1.54 11.31
N HIS A 188 5.42 -2.12 10.13
CA HIS A 188 4.51 -3.09 9.51
C HIS A 188 4.43 -4.41 10.28
N ARG A 189 5.40 -4.76 11.13
CA ARG A 189 5.30 -5.98 11.94
C ARG A 189 4.36 -5.84 13.13
N GLU A 190 4.19 -4.62 13.60
CA GLU A 190 3.39 -4.31 14.80
C GLU A 190 1.98 -3.83 14.43
N ASN A 191 1.84 -3.05 13.36
CA ASN A 191 0.63 -2.27 13.10
C ASN A 191 -0.23 -2.82 11.96
N VAL A 192 0.29 -3.78 11.19
CA VAL A 192 -0.44 -4.30 10.03
C VAL A 192 -1.45 -5.36 10.47
N PHE A 193 -2.64 -5.30 9.88
CA PHE A 193 -3.65 -6.33 10.05
C PHE A 193 -4.53 -6.49 8.81
N MET A 194 -5.23 -7.63 8.78
CA MET A 194 -6.16 -8.02 7.75
C MET A 194 -7.59 -7.96 8.29
N MET A 195 -8.45 -7.30 7.54
CA MET A 195 -9.91 -7.41 7.67
C MET A 195 -10.48 -8.08 6.42
N GLY A 196 -11.69 -8.62 6.51
CA GLY A 196 -12.39 -9.15 5.34
C GLY A 196 -13.90 -8.98 5.39
N THR A 197 -14.56 -9.24 4.27
CA THR A 197 -16.03 -9.17 4.17
C THR A 197 -16.73 -10.36 4.82
N SER A 198 -15.98 -11.43 5.12
CA SER A 198 -16.46 -12.59 5.86
C SER A 198 -15.31 -13.26 6.61
N ILE A 199 -15.61 -13.87 7.76
CA ILE A 199 -14.62 -14.54 8.62
C ILE A 199 -14.06 -15.81 7.97
N GLU A 200 -14.82 -16.45 7.08
CA GLU A 200 -14.43 -17.64 6.33
C GLU A 200 -13.22 -17.39 5.40
N LEU A 201 -12.92 -16.12 5.12
CA LEU A 201 -11.72 -15.74 4.39
C LEU A 201 -10.43 -15.94 5.21
N ASP A 202 -10.53 -16.04 6.55
CA ASP A 202 -9.40 -16.30 7.45
C ASP A 202 -9.02 -17.79 7.46
N SER A 203 -8.58 -18.26 6.29
CA SER A 203 -8.27 -19.67 6.07
C SER A 203 -6.99 -20.09 6.78
N ASP A 204 -7.01 -21.25 7.43
CA ASP A 204 -5.84 -21.91 8.03
C ASP A 204 -4.84 -22.47 7.00
N ALA A 205 -5.17 -22.45 5.70
CA ALA A 205 -4.27 -22.92 4.66
C ALA A 205 -2.86 -22.31 4.80
N PRO A 206 -1.80 -23.11 4.57
CA PRO A 206 -0.44 -22.62 4.67
C PRO A 206 -0.19 -21.49 3.66
N VAL A 207 0.67 -20.55 4.03
CA VAL A 207 1.11 -19.48 3.14
C VAL A 207 1.73 -20.09 1.89
N ASP A 208 1.42 -19.52 0.72
CA ASP A 208 2.01 -19.96 -0.54
C ASP A 208 3.54 -19.83 -0.42
N LYS A 209 4.29 -20.91 -0.68
CA LYS A 209 5.75 -20.97 -0.47
C LYS A 209 6.51 -19.86 -1.21
N ARG A 210 5.89 -19.29 -2.25
CA ARG A 210 6.43 -18.21 -3.07
C ARG A 210 6.51 -16.87 -2.36
N VAL A 211 5.77 -16.70 -1.26
CA VAL A 211 5.89 -15.54 -0.37
C VAL A 211 7.31 -15.41 0.18
N HIS A 212 7.94 -16.54 0.51
CA HIS A 212 9.30 -16.61 1.06
C HIS A 212 10.39 -16.78 -0.01
N TRP A 213 10.06 -16.67 -1.29
CA TRP A 213 11.06 -16.74 -2.34
C TRP A 213 12.11 -15.63 -2.16
N ASN A 214 13.39 -15.99 -2.26
CA ASN A 214 14.46 -15.00 -2.24
C ASN A 214 14.49 -14.18 -3.53
N ARG A 215 15.33 -13.14 -3.56
CA ARG A 215 15.45 -12.24 -4.72
C ARG A 215 15.70 -13.00 -6.02
N LYS A 216 16.63 -13.97 -6.05
CA LYS A 216 16.97 -14.72 -7.27
C LYS A 216 15.78 -15.52 -7.83
N GLN A 217 14.93 -16.04 -6.94
CA GLN A 217 13.75 -16.81 -7.31
C GLN A 217 12.63 -15.94 -7.94
N VAL A 218 12.58 -14.64 -7.63
CA VAL A 218 11.60 -13.68 -8.19
C VAL A 218 12.23 -12.75 -9.25
N ALA A 219 13.57 -12.70 -9.32
CA ALA A 219 14.40 -11.83 -10.16
C ALA A 219 13.94 -11.74 -11.61
N HIS A 220 13.74 -12.90 -12.24
CA HIS A 220 13.47 -13.00 -13.67
C HIS A 220 12.05 -12.60 -14.08
N ARG A 221 11.10 -12.52 -13.14
CA ARG A 221 9.68 -12.33 -13.48
C ARG A 221 9.20 -10.89 -13.25
N VAL A 222 9.52 -10.28 -12.11
CA VAL A 222 8.92 -8.98 -11.71
C VAL A 222 9.90 -8.05 -10.98
N LEU A 223 10.94 -8.58 -10.33
CA LEU A 223 11.81 -7.84 -9.41
C LEU A 223 12.74 -6.83 -10.10
N PHE A 224 13.48 -7.24 -11.14
CA PHE A 224 14.46 -6.36 -11.80
C PHE A 224 13.81 -5.08 -12.35
N PRO A 225 12.62 -5.14 -12.98
CA PRO A 225 11.96 -3.93 -13.43
C PRO A 225 11.41 -3.03 -12.33
N VAL A 226 11.08 -3.55 -11.13
CA VAL A 226 10.65 -2.69 -10.00
C VAL A 226 11.86 -1.98 -9.40
N LEU A 227 12.97 -2.71 -9.20
CA LEU A 227 14.22 -2.11 -8.72
C LEU A 227 14.78 -1.09 -9.71
N GLN A 228 14.86 -1.43 -11.00
CA GLN A 228 15.30 -0.49 -12.03
C GLN A 228 14.45 0.78 -12.00
N LYS A 229 13.13 0.63 -11.92
CA LYS A 229 12.22 1.78 -11.88
C LYS A 229 12.39 2.61 -10.61
N GLY A 230 12.60 1.97 -9.46
CA GLY A 230 12.93 2.64 -8.21
C GLY A 230 14.27 3.40 -8.28
N SER A 231 15.32 2.77 -8.82
CA SER A 231 16.62 3.42 -9.04
C SER A 231 16.53 4.59 -10.01
N GLU A 232 15.77 4.48 -11.10
CA GLU A 232 15.48 5.57 -12.03
C GLU A 232 14.75 6.73 -11.34
N LEU A 233 13.82 6.43 -10.43
CA LEU A 233 13.08 7.44 -9.67
C LEU A 233 13.99 8.18 -8.69
N VAL A 234 14.82 7.46 -7.93
CA VAL A 234 15.79 8.04 -7.00
C VAL A 234 16.85 8.86 -7.76
N ALA A 235 17.27 8.43 -8.95
CA ALA A 235 18.18 9.22 -9.78
C ALA A 235 17.52 10.53 -10.25
N LYS A 236 16.22 10.50 -10.60
CA LYS A 236 15.48 11.71 -11.01
C LYS A 236 15.27 12.71 -9.88
N THR A 237 15.25 12.29 -8.61
CA THR A 237 15.10 13.23 -7.50
C THR A 237 16.34 14.09 -7.25
N GLN A 238 17.51 13.68 -7.73
CA GLN A 238 18.72 14.51 -7.66
C GLN A 238 18.62 15.80 -8.50
N ASN A 239 17.63 15.89 -9.39
CA ASN A 239 17.33 17.06 -10.22
C ASN A 239 16.04 17.78 -9.77
N CYS A 240 15.47 17.45 -8.60
CA CYS A 240 14.38 18.23 -8.03
C CYS A 240 15.01 19.43 -7.29
N ASP A 241 15.16 20.56 -8.00
CA ASP A 241 15.60 21.81 -7.37
C ASP A 241 14.57 22.22 -6.29
N ASP A 242 15.08 22.72 -5.15
CA ASP A 242 14.36 23.31 -4.01
C ASP A 242 13.54 22.40 -3.07
N PHE A 243 14.19 21.52 -2.29
CA PHE A 243 13.72 21.25 -0.92
C PHE A 243 14.90 20.92 0.02
N PRO A 244 14.97 21.50 1.25
CA PRO A 244 15.98 21.09 2.21
C PRO A 244 15.72 19.64 2.61
N VAL A 245 16.60 18.74 2.17
CA VAL A 245 16.69 17.38 2.68
C VAL A 245 16.96 17.50 4.18
N ASN A 246 15.96 17.26 5.02
CA ASN A 246 16.18 17.23 6.47
C ASN A 246 17.01 15.98 6.79
N THR A 247 18.24 16.21 7.25
CA THR A 247 19.23 15.19 7.59
C THR A 247 18.93 14.44 8.90
N ASP A 248 17.84 14.77 9.59
CA ASP A 248 17.53 14.26 10.93
C ASP A 248 16.78 12.91 10.94
N SER A 249 16.34 12.40 9.80
CA SER A 249 15.98 10.99 9.66
C SER A 249 17.20 10.25 9.11
N GLU A 250 17.69 9.23 9.82
CA GLU A 250 18.70 8.33 9.25
C GLU A 250 18.24 7.91 7.85
N PRO A 251 19.05 8.13 6.80
CA PRO A 251 18.68 7.72 5.46
C PRO A 251 18.44 6.22 5.49
N TYR A 252 17.23 5.81 5.12
CA TYR A 252 16.89 4.41 4.92
C TYR A 252 17.95 3.79 4.00
N ASP A 253 18.79 2.89 4.55
CA ASP A 253 19.91 2.33 3.80
C ASP A 253 19.37 1.43 2.70
N MET A 254 19.36 1.95 1.47
CA MET A 254 18.97 1.22 0.27
C MET A 254 19.79 -0.06 0.08
N ARG A 255 20.98 -0.21 0.70
CA ARG A 255 21.77 -1.45 0.68
C ARG A 255 21.19 -2.57 1.55
N GLN A 256 20.28 -2.26 2.47
CA GLN A 256 19.46 -3.28 3.13
C GLN A 256 18.33 -3.80 2.21
N VAL A 257 18.05 -3.10 1.10
CA VAL A 257 17.07 -3.48 0.07
C VAL A 257 17.70 -3.98 -1.23
N MET A 258 19.01 -3.77 -1.45
CA MET A 258 19.82 -4.42 -2.51
C MET A 258 20.31 -5.80 -2.12
#